data_AF-A0AAD3T7H8-F1
#
_entry.id   AF-A0AAD3T7H8-F1
#
_cell.length_a   1.000
_cell.length_b   1.000
_cell.length_c   1.000
_cell.angle_alpha   90.00
_cell.angle_beta   90.00
_cell.angle_gamma   90.00
#
_symmetry.space_group_name_H-M   'P 1'
#
loop_
_entity.id
_entity.type
_entity.pdbx_description
1 polymer ?
#
loop_
_entity_poly.entity_id
_entity_poly.type
_entity_poly.pdbx_seq_one_letter_code
_entity_poly.pdbx_strand_id
1 'polypeptide(L)'
;MGLVKSTADYFHGIAGKEEGLRLFVVVRDFLKMLEKACREVKEKPRKASRTQKREIQTRQPSAETPPQPPPDSRQRLFPAIAGRRVDDSGSDDD
;
A
#
# COMPACT_ATOMS: atom_id res chain seq x y z
N MET A 1 35.50 2.11 -32.72
CA MET A 1 35.36 1.08 -31.66
C MET A 1 36.06 1.42 -30.34
N GLY A 2 36.82 2.52 -30.23
CA GLY A 2 37.57 2.86 -29.02
C GLY A 2 36.72 2.99 -27.75
N LEU A 3 35.56 3.65 -27.83
CA LEU A 3 34.69 3.85 -26.66
C LEU A 3 34.16 2.54 -26.07
N VAL A 4 33.63 1.65 -26.93
CA VAL A 4 33.12 0.34 -26.50
C VAL A 4 34.22 -0.49 -25.86
N LYS A 5 35.43 -0.47 -26.45
CA LYS A 5 36.59 -1.16 -25.88
C LYS A 5 36.96 -0.57 -24.52
N SER A 6 37.11 0.75 -24.38
CA SER A 6 37.45 1.37 -23.09
C SER A 6 36.41 1.10 -22.00
N THR A 7 35.13 1.03 -22.35
CA THR A 7 34.07 0.71 -21.39
C THR A 7 34.09 -0.76 -21.02
N ALA A 8 34.25 -1.66 -22.00
CA ALA A 8 34.40 -3.09 -21.71
C ALA A 8 35.65 -3.35 -20.86
N ASP A 9 36.75 -2.64 -21.16
CA ASP A 9 38.00 -2.72 -20.43
C ASP A 9 37.85 -2.21 -18.98
N TYR A 10 37.07 -1.15 -18.77
CA TYR A 10 36.79 -0.63 -17.43
C TYR A 10 36.12 -1.66 -16.51
N PHE A 11 35.18 -2.46 -17.03
CA PHE A 11 34.47 -3.46 -16.23
C PHE A 11 35.17 -4.82 -16.18
N HIS A 12 35.92 -5.20 -17.22
CA HIS A 12 36.46 -6.56 -17.38
C HIS A 12 37.99 -6.64 -17.52
N GLY A 13 38.73 -5.52 -17.45
CA GLY A 13 40.19 -5.49 -17.56
C GLY A 13 40.65 -5.37 -19.01
N ILE A 14 41.55 -6.24 -19.49
CA ILE A 14 41.88 -6.24 -20.93
C ILE A 14 40.79 -7.06 -21.63
N ALA A 15 39.76 -6.37 -22.10
CA ALA A 15 38.56 -6.99 -22.62
C ALA A 15 38.84 -7.64 -23.98
N GLY A 16 38.44 -8.91 -24.11
CA GLY A 16 38.50 -9.65 -25.37
C GLY A 16 37.54 -9.09 -26.42
N LYS A 17 37.68 -9.56 -27.66
CA LYS A 17 36.89 -9.08 -28.82
C LYS A 17 35.37 -9.13 -28.61
N GLU A 18 34.88 -10.10 -27.83
CA GLU A 18 33.45 -10.34 -27.59
C GLU A 18 32.87 -9.60 -26.38
N GLU A 19 33.73 -9.04 -25.51
CA GLU A 19 33.29 -8.40 -24.27
C GLU A 19 32.47 -7.14 -24.53
N GLY A 20 32.74 -6.44 -25.64
CA GLY A 20 31.92 -5.32 -26.07
C GLY A 20 30.47 -5.72 -26.36
N LEU A 21 30.26 -6.85 -27.04
CA LEU A 21 28.91 -7.35 -27.34
C LEU A 21 28.21 -7.88 -26.10
N ARG A 22 28.95 -8.58 -25.23
CA ARG A 22 28.45 -9.05 -23.93
C ARG A 22 27.98 -7.90 -23.06
N LEU A 23 28.74 -6.81 -23.00
CA LEU A 23 28.38 -5.59 -22.28
C LEU A 23 27.02 -5.06 -22.74
N PHE A 24 26.78 -4.98 -24.05
CA PHE A 24 25.49 -4.51 -24.58
C PHE A 24 24.32 -5.43 -24.22
N VAL A 25 24.51 -6.76 -24.27
CA VAL A 25 23.48 -7.73 -23.89
C VAL A 25 23.11 -7.59 -22.42
N VAL A 26 24.11 -7.51 -21.54
CA VAL A 26 23.91 -7.36 -20.10
C VAL A 26 23.15 -6.06 -19.78
N VAL A 27 23.60 -4.93 -20.33
CA VAL A 27 22.95 -3.63 -20.09
C VAL A 27 21.51 -3.64 -20.61
N ARG A 28 21.27 -4.15 -21.82
CA ARG A 28 19.93 -4.26 -22.40
C ARG A 28 19.00 -5.07 -21.49
N ASP A 29 19.44 -6.24 -21.04
CA ASP A 29 18.58 -7.14 -20.26
C ASP A 29 18.36 -6.62 -18.84
N PHE A 30 19.35 -5.95 -18.25
CA PHE A 30 19.21 -5.23 -16.98
C PHE A 30 18.15 -4.11 -17.08
N LEU A 31 18.18 -3.30 -18.14
CA LEU A 31 17.18 -2.24 -18.34
C LEU A 31 15.76 -2.78 -18.49
N LYS A 32 15.58 -3.90 -19.19
CA LYS A 32 14.27 -4.59 -19.28
C LYS A 32 13.81 -5.11 -17.92
N MET A 33 14.74 -5.65 -17.12
CA MET A 33 14.45 -6.12 -15.77
C MET A 33 14.01 -4.97 -14.86
N LEU A 34 14.68 -3.81 -14.95
CA LEU A 34 14.29 -2.61 -14.24
C LEU A 34 12.90 -2.12 -14.66
N GLU A 35 12.61 -2.09 -15.97
CA GLU A 35 11.28 -1.71 -16.46
C GLU A 35 10.19 -2.62 -15.87
N LYS A 36 10.43 -3.93 -15.87
CA LYS A 36 9.52 -4.91 -15.27
C LYS A 36 9.35 -4.66 -13.77
N ALA A 37 10.43 -4.44 -13.03
CA ALA A 37 10.38 -4.17 -11.59
C ALA A 37 9.60 -2.88 -11.27
N CYS A 38 9.83 -1.80 -12.02
CA CYS A 38 9.08 -0.56 -11.87
C CYS A 38 7.59 -0.75 -12.15
N ARG A 39 7.25 -1.52 -13.18
CA ARG A 39 5.86 -1.85 -13.52
C ARG A 39 5.19 -2.66 -12.40
N GLU A 40 5.87 -3.67 -11.86
CA GLU A 40 5.35 -4.44 -10.73
C GLU A 40 5.12 -3.59 -9.48
N VAL A 41 6.01 -2.65 -9.18
CA VAL A 41 5.83 -1.72 -8.04
C VAL A 41 4.64 -0.78 -8.28
N LYS A 42 4.44 -0.31 -9.51
CA LYS A 42 3.33 0.59 -9.88
C LYS A 42 1.97 -0.12 -9.90
N GLU A 43 1.92 -1.32 -10.48
CA GLU A 43 0.68 -2.08 -10.73
C GLU A 43 0.24 -2.90 -9.52
N LYS A 44 1.12 -3.13 -8.53
CA LYS A 44 0.70 -3.67 -7.24
C LYS A 44 -0.34 -2.71 -6.66
N PRO A 45 -1.63 -3.11 -6.59
CA PRO A 45 -2.65 -2.20 -6.11
C PRO A 45 -2.31 -1.86 -4.68
N ARG A 46 -2.39 -0.57 -4.32
CA ARG A 46 -2.41 -0.08 -2.94
C ARG A 46 -3.68 -0.63 -2.25
N LYS A 47 -3.78 -1.95 -2.09
CA LYS A 47 -4.86 -2.67 -1.41
C LYS A 47 -4.69 -2.47 0.09
N ALA A 48 -4.94 -1.26 0.57
CA ALA A 48 -5.02 -1.00 2.01
C ALA A 48 -5.84 0.22 2.42
N SER A 49 -6.51 0.98 1.54
CA SER A 49 -7.18 2.20 2.02
C SER A 49 -8.52 2.61 1.40
N ARG A 50 -9.23 1.75 0.65
CA ARG A 50 -10.59 2.08 0.20
C ARG A 50 -11.51 0.87 0.10
N THR A 51 -11.85 0.24 1.21
CA THR A 51 -13.11 -0.53 1.26
C THR A 51 -13.60 -0.53 2.70
N GLN A 52 -14.48 0.41 3.06
CA GLN A 52 -15.60 0.25 4.00
C GLN A 52 -16.45 1.53 3.95
N LYS A 53 -17.09 1.79 2.81
CA LYS A 53 -18.26 2.67 2.80
C LYS A 53 -19.29 2.04 1.87
N ARG A 54 -20.47 1.81 2.43
CA ARG A 54 -21.75 1.60 1.75
C ARG A 54 -22.09 0.14 1.43
N GLU A 55 -22.69 -0.50 2.41
CA GLU A 55 -23.87 -1.37 2.31
C GLU A 55 -24.30 -1.54 3.79
N ILE A 56 -25.37 -0.91 4.24
CA ILE A 56 -26.69 -1.52 4.27
C ILE A 56 -27.73 -0.40 4.11
N GLN A 57 -28.37 -0.35 2.94
CA GLN A 57 -29.68 0.27 2.80
C GLN A 57 -30.64 -0.84 2.38
N THR A 58 -31.78 -0.87 3.06
CA THR A 58 -33.01 -1.60 2.71
C THR A 58 -33.22 -2.95 3.40
N ARG A 59 -33.89 -2.92 4.56
CA ARG A 59 -35.11 -3.73 4.83
C ARG A 59 -35.89 -3.08 5.98
N GLN A 60 -37.13 -2.70 5.69
CA GLN A 60 -38.15 -1.98 6.47
C GLN A 60 -38.77 -2.88 7.58
N PRO A 61 -39.89 -2.50 8.25
CA PRO A 61 -40.22 -1.34 9.10
C PRO A 61 -40.66 -1.78 10.54
N SER A 62 -41.13 -0.82 11.36
CA SER A 62 -41.88 -0.95 12.63
C SER A 62 -41.10 -1.03 13.95
N ALA A 63 -41.08 0.09 14.69
CA ALA A 63 -41.77 0.30 15.98
C ALA A 63 -41.15 1.50 16.74
N GLU A 64 -41.99 2.37 17.27
CA GLU A 64 -41.68 3.60 18.02
C GLU A 64 -40.83 3.36 19.28
N THR A 65 -39.69 4.06 19.44
CA THR A 65 -39.06 4.39 20.76
C THR A 65 -38.00 5.51 20.58
N PRO A 66 -37.73 6.40 21.58
CA PRO A 66 -37.00 7.67 21.40
C PRO A 66 -35.52 7.52 21.01
N PRO A 67 -34.88 8.56 20.42
CA PRO A 67 -33.57 8.44 19.79
C PRO A 67 -32.46 8.23 20.83
N GLN A 68 -31.90 7.03 20.87
CA GLN A 68 -30.63 6.78 21.58
C GLN A 68 -29.46 7.43 20.83
N PRO A 69 -28.48 8.02 21.54
CA PRO A 69 -27.30 8.58 20.91
C PRO A 69 -26.53 7.49 20.13
N PRO A 70 -25.96 7.82 18.97
CA PRO A 70 -25.24 6.85 18.16
C PRO A 70 -24.09 6.24 18.96
N PRO A 71 -23.89 4.91 18.90
CA PRO A 71 -22.87 4.25 19.69
C PRO A 71 -21.49 4.80 19.32
N ASP A 72 -20.77 5.25 20.35
CA ASP A 72 -19.41 5.78 20.22
C ASP A 72 -18.52 4.73 19.53
N SER A 73 -17.82 5.17 18.48
CA SER A 73 -16.86 4.37 17.71
C SER A 73 -15.90 3.54 18.59
N ARG A 74 -15.58 4.04 19.79
CA ARG A 74 -14.76 3.37 20.80
C ARG A 74 -15.36 2.05 21.31
N GLN A 75 -16.68 1.91 21.31
CA GLN A 75 -17.36 0.66 21.69
C GLN A 75 -17.14 -0.44 20.65
N ARG A 76 -16.98 -0.09 19.36
CA ARG A 76 -16.69 -1.05 18.29
C ARG A 76 -15.25 -1.55 18.32
N LEU A 77 -14.32 -0.69 18.72
CA LEU A 77 -12.89 -1.03 18.77
C LEU A 77 -12.54 -1.94 19.95
N PHE A 78 -13.28 -1.82 21.06
CA PHE A 78 -13.01 -2.60 22.27
C PHE A 78 -14.30 -3.14 22.92
N PRO A 79 -14.91 -4.19 22.33
CA PRO A 79 -16.18 -4.74 22.83
C PRO A 79 -16.06 -5.30 24.25
N ALA A 80 -14.89 -5.88 24.58
CA ALA A 80 -14.64 -6.53 25.87
C ALA A 80 -14.70 -5.60 27.09
N ILE A 81 -14.57 -4.27 26.89
CA ILE A 81 -14.61 -3.26 27.95
C ILE A 81 -15.86 -2.38 27.89
N ALA A 82 -16.80 -2.68 26.98
CA ALA A 82 -18.02 -1.89 26.81
C ALA A 82 -18.87 -1.82 28.10
N GLY A 83 -19.00 -2.94 28.83
CA GLY A 83 -19.76 -3.00 30.09
C GLY A 83 -19.03 -2.51 31.34
N ARG A 84 -17.82 -1.96 31.20
CA ARG A 84 -16.99 -1.49 32.32
C ARG A 84 -16.75 0.02 32.32
N ARG A 85 -17.35 0.77 31.38
CA ARG A 85 -17.25 2.23 31.43
C ARG A 85 -18.12 2.74 32.57
N VAL A 86 -17.51 3.51 33.46
CA VAL A 86 -18.26 4.36 34.37
C VAL A 86 -18.80 5.50 33.51
N ASP A 87 -20.12 5.72 33.53
CA ASP A 87 -20.72 6.89 32.91
C ASP A 87 -20.26 8.11 33.71
N ASP A 88 -19.22 8.78 33.21
CA ASP A 88 -18.77 10.06 33.73
C ASP A 88 -19.84 11.10 33.37
N SER A 89 -20.86 11.18 34.22
CA SER A 89 -21.86 12.23 34.15
C SER A 89 -21.24 13.50 34.72
N GLY A 90 -20.37 14.12 33.92
CA GLY A 90 -19.84 15.46 34.19
C GLY A 90 -20.96 16.48 34.02
N SER A 91 -21.73 16.71 35.08
CA SER A 91 -22.58 17.88 35.24
C SER A 91 -21.71 19.03 35.74
N ASP A 92 -21.31 19.93 34.84
CA ASP A 92 -20.68 21.19 35.21
C ASP A 92 -21.78 22.27 35.13
N ASP A 93 -22.26 22.68 36.31
CA ASP A 93 -23.20 23.78 36.52
C ASP A 93 -22.41 24.83 37.34
N ASP A 94 -21.84 25.83 36.65
CA ASP A 94 -21.63 27.25 37.05
C ASP A 94 -20.86 28.03 35.96
#